data_AF-A0A0K1F4G1-F1
#
_entry.id   AF-A0A0K1F4G1-F1
#
_cell.length_a   1.000
_cell.length_b   1.000
_cell.length_c   1.000
_cell.angle_alpha   90.00
_cell.angle_beta   90.00
_cell.angle_gamma   90.00
#
_symmetry.space_group_name_H-M   'P 1'
#
loop_
_entity.id
_entity.type
_entity.pdbx_description
1 polymer ?
#
loop_
_entity_poly.entity_id
_entity_poly.type
_entity_poly.pdbx_seq_one_letter_code
_entity_poly.pdbx_strand_id
1 'polypeptide(L)'
;MSGLDFPREGGEGLSPSGVGAGSPVAPGWRYAMTLDFENFSVEIDAEATRRAYEGVHRVDEGCDCAGCRNFTLAIGDGLGEGGRRFLASVGIDDLAKATESYVNFVQMDGTLCYGGWCHLCGRIRRRVEAVPDVTAAEWGEASVLHVGSRLDVSFRDGEDIIGREAAFGDAVIVQMEFVAWGVPWVLDEPNPYPDE
;
A
#
# COMPACT_ATOMS: atom_id res chain seq x y z
N MET A 1 -11.61 14.38 26.48
CA MET A 1 -10.30 14.02 27.08
C MET A 1 -10.36 12.56 27.47
N SER A 2 -9.94 11.70 26.55
CA SER A 2 -9.80 10.26 26.75
C SER A 2 -8.65 9.86 25.84
N GLY A 3 -7.49 9.63 26.45
CA GLY A 3 -6.27 9.24 25.78
C GLY A 3 -6.43 7.84 25.18
N LEU A 4 -5.92 7.67 23.98
CA LEU A 4 -5.67 6.37 23.40
C LEU A 4 -4.23 6.00 23.76
N ASP A 5 -4.11 5.17 24.80
CA ASP A 5 -2.88 4.47 25.16
C ASP A 5 -2.61 3.42 24.07
N PHE A 6 -1.51 3.56 23.35
CA PHE A 6 -0.98 2.51 22.49
C PHE A 6 -0.11 1.56 23.34
N PRO A 7 -0.43 0.26 23.43
CA PRO A 7 0.50 -0.67 24.05
C PRO A 7 1.71 -0.88 23.12
N ARG A 8 2.91 -0.48 23.60
CA ARG A 8 4.19 -0.95 23.07
C ARG A 8 4.58 -2.29 23.70
N GLU A 9 4.96 -3.19 22.80
CA GLU A 9 5.83 -4.37 22.93
C GLU A 9 5.39 -5.53 23.84
N GLY A 10 5.14 -6.66 23.17
CA GLY A 10 5.03 -7.98 23.78
C GLY A 10 4.45 -8.99 22.79
N GLY A 11 5.24 -9.43 21.82
CA GLY A 11 4.78 -10.43 20.85
C GLY A 11 5.95 -11.13 20.18
N GLU A 12 6.21 -12.36 20.62
CA GLU A 12 7.13 -13.30 20.02
C GLU A 12 6.95 -13.38 18.49
N GLY A 13 8.07 -13.45 17.78
CA GLY A 13 8.11 -13.39 16.32
C GLY A 13 7.22 -14.43 15.66
N LEU A 14 6.22 -13.95 14.92
CA LEU A 14 5.53 -14.75 13.92
C LEU A 14 6.46 -14.91 12.71
N SER A 15 7.10 -16.06 12.66
CA SER A 15 7.78 -16.55 11.46
C SER A 15 6.73 -16.72 10.34
N PRO A 16 7.02 -16.33 9.09
CA PRO A 16 6.14 -16.62 7.97
C PRO A 16 6.12 -18.13 7.72
N SER A 17 5.16 -18.82 8.31
CA SER A 17 4.86 -20.20 7.99
C SER A 17 4.13 -20.24 6.65
N GLY A 18 4.81 -20.77 5.63
CA GLY A 18 4.17 -21.39 4.48
C GLY A 18 4.35 -20.66 3.17
N VAL A 19 5.51 -20.82 2.54
CA VAL A 19 5.60 -20.79 1.08
C VAL A 19 4.89 -22.06 0.58
N GLY A 20 3.57 -21.99 0.44
CA GLY A 20 2.77 -23.05 -0.17
C GLY A 20 3.11 -23.17 -1.65
N ALA A 21 3.36 -24.40 -2.12
CA ALA A 21 3.61 -24.68 -3.53
C ALA A 21 2.47 -24.12 -4.40
N GLY A 22 2.83 -23.29 -5.37
CA GLY A 22 1.89 -22.59 -6.25
C GLY A 22 0.87 -23.52 -6.90
N SER A 23 -0.41 -23.16 -6.77
CA SER A 23 -1.47 -23.78 -7.57
C SER A 23 -1.36 -23.37 -9.04
N PRO A 24 -1.84 -24.20 -9.99
CA PRO A 24 -1.67 -23.93 -11.42
C PRO A 24 -2.37 -22.63 -11.82
N VAL A 25 -1.60 -21.70 -12.37
CA VAL A 25 -2.11 -20.43 -12.87
C VAL A 25 -2.96 -20.66 -14.11
N ALA A 26 -4.10 -19.95 -14.22
CA ALA A 26 -4.95 -19.98 -15.40
C ALA A 26 -4.17 -19.62 -16.69
N PRO A 27 -4.53 -20.15 -17.88
CA PRO A 27 -3.75 -19.95 -19.08
C PRO A 27 -3.76 -18.47 -19.49
N GLY A 28 -2.61 -17.82 -19.40
CA GLY A 28 -2.40 -16.42 -19.80
C GLY A 28 -1.54 -15.61 -18.83
N TRP A 29 -1.43 -16.05 -17.58
CA TRP A 29 -0.74 -15.31 -16.52
C TRP A 29 0.46 -16.14 -16.08
N ARG A 30 1.67 -15.85 -16.57
CA ARG A 30 2.86 -16.68 -16.28
C ARG A 30 3.58 -16.26 -14.98
N TYR A 31 3.17 -15.16 -14.35
CA TYR A 31 3.83 -14.56 -13.19
C TYR A 31 2.84 -13.97 -12.17
N ALA A 32 1.66 -14.58 -12.03
CA ALA A 32 0.71 -14.19 -11.00
C ALA A 32 1.20 -14.68 -9.64
N MET A 33 1.32 -13.78 -8.66
CA MET A 33 1.49 -14.14 -7.26
C MET A 33 0.17 -13.99 -6.51
N THR A 34 -0.04 -14.83 -5.51
CA THR A 34 -1.18 -14.72 -4.60
C THR A 34 -0.67 -14.22 -3.26
N LEU A 35 -1.28 -13.15 -2.74
CA LEU A 35 -1.13 -12.73 -1.35
C LEU A 35 -2.37 -13.20 -0.59
N ASP A 36 -2.15 -14.05 0.43
CA ASP A 36 -3.20 -14.59 1.28
C ASP A 36 -3.19 -13.89 2.64
N PHE A 37 -4.36 -13.41 3.04
CA PHE A 37 -4.68 -12.84 4.35
C PHE A 37 -5.71 -13.75 5.03
N GLU A 38 -5.91 -13.56 6.33
CA GLU A 38 -6.90 -14.32 7.10
C GLU A 38 -8.28 -14.29 6.43
N ASN A 39 -8.72 -13.10 6.04
CA ASN A 39 -10.05 -12.86 5.47
C ASN A 39 -10.07 -12.55 3.97
N PHE A 40 -8.91 -12.58 3.30
CA PHE A 40 -8.82 -12.10 1.92
C PHE A 40 -7.73 -12.80 1.12
N SER A 41 -7.85 -12.88 -0.19
CA SER A 41 -6.70 -13.19 -1.04
C SER A 41 -6.74 -12.43 -2.36
N VAL A 42 -5.58 -11.98 -2.82
CA VAL A 42 -5.43 -11.21 -4.06
C VAL A 42 -4.42 -11.87 -4.97
N GLU A 43 -4.75 -11.95 -6.25
CA GLU A 43 -3.81 -12.34 -7.30
C GLU A 43 -3.31 -11.10 -8.04
N ILE A 44 -1.99 -10.99 -8.20
CA ILE A 44 -1.31 -9.85 -8.81
C ILE A 44 -0.38 -10.34 -9.91
N ASP A 45 -0.49 -9.75 -11.11
CA ASP A 45 0.49 -9.85 -12.18
C ASP A 45 1.51 -8.72 -12.04
N ALA A 46 2.63 -9.03 -11.37
CA ALA A 46 3.68 -8.06 -11.09
C ALA A 46 4.40 -7.57 -12.36
N GLU A 47 4.51 -8.41 -13.40
CA GLU A 47 5.13 -7.99 -14.66
C GLU A 47 4.23 -7.04 -15.44
N ALA A 48 2.94 -7.35 -15.55
CA ALA A 48 1.97 -6.47 -16.18
C ALA A 48 1.86 -5.14 -15.43
N THR A 49 1.90 -5.19 -14.08
CA THR A 49 1.94 -4.00 -13.23
C THR A 49 3.18 -3.17 -13.54
N ARG A 50 4.39 -3.76 -13.50
CA ARG A 50 5.64 -3.04 -13.79
C ARG A 50 5.63 -2.35 -15.15
N ARG A 51 5.14 -3.04 -16.19
CA ARG A 51 5.01 -2.47 -17.55
C ARG A 51 4.05 -1.28 -17.58
N ALA A 52 2.95 -1.31 -16.83
CA ALA A 52 2.05 -0.17 -16.72
C ALA A 52 2.76 1.03 -16.08
N TYR A 53 3.50 0.82 -14.99
CA TYR A 53 4.22 1.90 -14.27
C TYR A 53 5.36 2.54 -15.07
N GLU A 54 5.84 1.93 -16.18
CA GLU A 54 6.77 2.60 -17.10
C GLU A 54 6.19 3.90 -17.67
N GLY A 55 4.86 3.94 -17.89
CA GLY A 55 4.13 5.09 -18.43
C GLY A 55 3.42 5.96 -17.39
N VAL A 56 3.51 5.62 -16.09
CA VAL A 56 2.89 6.41 -15.01
C VAL A 56 3.85 7.51 -14.55
N HIS A 57 3.32 8.72 -14.42
CA HIS A 57 4.01 9.90 -13.93
C HIS A 57 4.19 9.86 -12.42
N ARG A 58 5.17 10.58 -11.88
CA ARG A 58 5.31 10.77 -10.44
C ARG A 58 4.21 11.71 -9.93
N VAL A 59 3.84 11.59 -8.66
CA VAL A 59 2.76 12.39 -8.05
C VAL A 59 3.03 13.90 -8.17
N ASP A 60 4.29 14.33 -8.01
CA ASP A 60 4.69 15.73 -8.10
C ASP A 60 4.65 16.31 -9.52
N GLU A 61 4.57 15.46 -10.55
CA GLU A 61 4.29 15.91 -11.92
C GLU A 61 2.81 16.32 -12.10
N GLY A 62 1.91 15.80 -11.26
CA GLY A 62 0.48 16.12 -11.25
C GLY A 62 0.06 17.13 -10.18
N CYS A 63 0.79 17.22 -9.07
CA CYS A 63 0.50 18.09 -7.94
C CYS A 63 1.77 18.66 -7.31
N ASP A 64 1.96 19.98 -7.42
CA ASP A 64 3.16 20.68 -6.93
C ASP A 64 3.06 21.11 -5.45
N CYS A 65 2.17 20.49 -4.66
CA CYS A 65 2.06 20.83 -3.24
C CYS A 65 3.27 20.32 -2.45
N ALA A 66 3.57 20.97 -1.32
CA ALA A 66 4.72 20.62 -0.49
C ALA A 66 4.70 19.15 -0.04
N GLY A 67 3.52 18.60 0.28
CA GLY A 67 3.36 17.19 0.64
C GLY A 67 3.74 16.22 -0.48
N CYS A 68 3.28 16.47 -1.71
CA CYS A 68 3.58 15.63 -2.88
C CYS A 68 5.06 15.72 -3.27
N ARG A 69 5.64 16.92 -3.28
CA ARG A 69 7.08 17.09 -3.52
C ARG A 69 7.92 16.34 -2.48
N ASN A 70 7.57 16.47 -1.20
CA ASN A 70 8.26 15.76 -0.13
C ASN A 70 8.10 14.24 -0.27
N PHE A 71 6.89 13.76 -0.55
CA PHE A 71 6.59 12.35 -0.77
C PHE A 71 7.48 11.77 -1.85
N THR A 72 7.51 12.42 -3.03
CA THR A 72 8.33 12.01 -4.17
C THR A 72 9.81 11.86 -3.82
N LEU A 73 10.35 12.71 -2.95
CA LEU A 73 11.77 12.70 -2.57
C LEU A 73 12.07 11.71 -1.45
N ALA A 74 11.15 11.53 -0.50
CA ALA A 74 11.40 10.82 0.76
C ALA A 74 10.86 9.38 0.79
N ILE A 75 9.81 9.06 0.02
CA ILE A 75 9.06 7.81 0.21
C ILE A 75 9.91 6.56 -0.04
N GLY A 76 10.79 6.58 -1.04
CA GLY A 76 11.65 5.45 -1.37
C GLY A 76 12.51 5.01 -0.19
N ASP A 77 13.12 5.96 0.52
CA ASP A 77 13.92 5.69 1.72
C ASP A 77 13.04 5.45 2.96
N GLY A 78 11.93 6.19 3.06
CA GLY A 78 10.96 6.11 4.15
C GLY A 78 10.45 4.68 4.39
N LEU A 79 10.11 3.94 3.32
CA LEU A 79 9.58 2.58 3.40
C LEU A 79 10.52 1.53 4.02
N GLY A 80 11.82 1.82 4.06
CA GLY A 80 12.84 0.83 4.44
C GLY A 80 12.94 -0.34 3.47
N GLU A 81 13.82 -1.31 3.77
CA GLU A 81 14.06 -2.45 2.88
C GLU A 81 12.83 -3.36 2.72
N GLY A 82 12.09 -3.58 3.81
CA GLY A 82 10.90 -4.43 3.81
C GLY A 82 9.80 -3.90 2.87
N GLY A 83 9.47 -2.62 2.99
CA GLY A 83 8.48 -1.98 2.13
C GLY A 83 8.91 -1.95 0.67
N ARG A 84 10.18 -1.58 0.39
CA ARG A 84 10.70 -1.60 -1.00
C ARG A 84 10.66 -2.99 -1.62
N ARG A 85 11.04 -4.04 -0.88
CA ARG A 85 11.00 -5.42 -1.37
C ARG A 85 9.57 -5.89 -1.64
N PHE A 86 8.62 -5.52 -0.78
CA PHE A 86 7.21 -5.81 -1.00
C PHE A 86 6.68 -5.11 -2.26
N LEU A 87 6.93 -3.82 -2.42
CA LEU A 87 6.51 -3.07 -3.61
C LEU A 87 7.07 -3.68 -4.90
N ALA A 88 8.37 -4.00 -4.90
CA ALA A 88 9.00 -4.66 -6.04
C ALA A 88 8.36 -6.02 -6.35
N SER A 89 7.90 -6.75 -5.32
CA SER A 89 7.19 -8.03 -5.50
C SER A 89 5.83 -7.85 -6.17
N VAL A 90 5.12 -6.74 -5.93
CA VAL A 90 3.85 -6.41 -6.61
C VAL A 90 4.04 -5.70 -7.95
N GLY A 91 5.28 -5.45 -8.36
CA GLY A 91 5.60 -4.79 -9.62
C GLY A 91 5.65 -3.26 -9.56
N ILE A 92 5.70 -2.68 -8.36
CA ILE A 92 5.92 -1.24 -8.15
C ILE A 92 7.38 -1.02 -7.78
N ASP A 93 8.15 -0.43 -8.69
CA ASP A 93 9.58 -0.14 -8.44
C ASP A 93 9.77 1.22 -7.75
N ASP A 94 8.80 2.14 -7.85
CA ASP A 94 8.84 3.47 -7.24
C ASP A 94 7.44 3.92 -6.78
N LEU A 95 7.24 4.02 -5.46
CA LEU A 95 5.96 4.46 -4.89
C LEU A 95 5.68 5.95 -5.14
N ALA A 96 6.67 6.74 -5.56
CA ALA A 96 6.45 8.12 -5.98
C ALA A 96 5.54 8.22 -7.22
N LYS A 97 5.25 7.10 -7.89
CA LYS A 97 4.27 6.98 -8.98
C LYS A 97 2.89 6.52 -8.53
N ALA A 98 2.58 6.60 -7.23
CA ALA A 98 1.25 6.35 -6.71
C ALA A 98 0.20 7.17 -7.49
N THR A 99 -1.01 6.64 -7.61
CA THR A 99 -2.15 7.35 -8.21
C THR A 99 -2.46 8.62 -7.45
N GLU A 100 -2.42 8.52 -6.12
CA GLU A 100 -2.60 9.63 -5.18
C GLU A 100 -1.66 9.43 -3.99
N SER A 101 -1.18 10.54 -3.45
CA SER A 101 -0.56 10.57 -2.13
C SER A 101 -1.03 11.80 -1.35
N TYR A 102 -1.25 11.64 -0.06
CA TYR A 102 -1.61 12.73 0.83
C TYR A 102 -0.99 12.53 2.21
N VAL A 103 -0.77 13.63 2.93
CA VAL A 103 -0.30 13.58 4.32
C VAL A 103 -1.52 13.34 5.21
N ASN A 104 -1.47 12.28 6.03
CA ASN A 104 -2.47 12.04 7.08
C ASN A 104 -2.26 13.02 8.24
N PHE A 105 -1.06 12.99 8.84
CA PHE A 105 -0.67 13.82 9.98
C PHE A 105 0.85 13.79 10.19
N VAL A 106 1.34 14.70 11.04
CA VAL A 106 2.72 14.71 11.55
C VAL A 106 2.79 13.88 12.84
N GLN A 107 3.79 13.01 12.94
CA GLN A 107 4.05 12.18 14.11
C GLN A 107 4.82 12.96 15.19
N MET A 108 4.79 12.46 16.42
CA MET A 108 5.47 13.06 17.58
C MET A 108 6.98 13.28 17.40
N ASP A 109 7.63 12.50 16.53
CA ASP A 109 9.06 12.64 16.22
C ASP A 109 9.35 13.59 15.04
N GLY A 110 8.32 14.27 14.51
CA GLY A 110 8.39 15.20 13.40
C GLY A 110 8.39 14.54 12.02
N THR A 111 8.31 13.20 11.94
CA THR A 111 8.13 12.49 10.67
C THR A 111 6.66 12.48 10.24
N LEU A 112 6.39 12.13 8.99
CA LEU A 112 5.07 12.17 8.38
C LEU A 112 4.48 10.77 8.26
N CYS A 113 3.17 10.69 8.47
CA CYS A 113 2.34 9.57 8.06
C CYS A 113 1.69 9.93 6.71
N TYR A 114 2.02 9.18 5.66
CA TYR A 114 1.43 9.34 4.34
C TYR A 114 0.35 8.28 4.10
N GLY A 115 -0.75 8.70 3.49
CA GLY A 115 -1.74 7.82 2.89
C GLY A 115 -1.70 7.95 1.37
N GLY A 116 -2.28 6.98 0.68
CA GLY A 116 -2.45 7.04 -0.76
C GLY A 116 -2.82 5.70 -1.34
N TRP A 117 -2.91 5.64 -2.66
CA TRP A 117 -3.21 4.41 -3.36
C TRP A 117 -2.51 4.31 -4.70
N CYS A 118 -2.46 3.09 -5.19
CA CYS A 118 -1.83 2.73 -6.45
C CYS A 118 -2.59 1.54 -7.07
N HIS A 119 -2.65 1.47 -8.40
CA HIS A 119 -3.30 0.36 -9.09
C HIS A 119 -2.31 -0.77 -9.39
N LEU A 120 -2.80 -2.01 -9.34
CA LEU A 120 -2.06 -3.22 -9.69
C LEU A 120 -2.87 -4.01 -10.70
N CYS A 121 -2.21 -4.62 -11.68
CA CYS A 121 -2.84 -5.59 -12.56
C CYS A 121 -3.13 -6.86 -11.76
N GLY A 122 -4.40 -7.17 -11.54
CA GLY A 122 -4.77 -8.23 -10.61
C GLY A 122 -6.26 -8.31 -10.33
N ARG A 123 -6.64 -9.21 -9.42
CA ARG A 123 -8.01 -9.33 -8.92
C ARG A 123 -8.04 -9.96 -7.53
N ILE A 124 -9.08 -9.63 -6.79
CA ILE A 124 -9.36 -10.24 -5.51
C ILE A 124 -10.02 -11.60 -5.76
N ARG A 125 -9.50 -12.66 -5.12
CA ARG A 125 -9.95 -14.05 -5.31
C ARG A 125 -10.90 -14.52 -4.23
N ARG A 126 -10.64 -14.10 -2.99
CA ARG A 126 -11.47 -14.45 -1.83
C ARG A 126 -11.68 -13.19 -1.02
N ARG A 127 -12.93 -12.91 -0.67
CA ARG A 127 -13.32 -12.11 0.48
C ARG A 127 -14.07 -13.06 1.40
N VAL A 128 -13.63 -13.22 2.65
CA VAL A 128 -14.47 -13.84 3.67
C VAL A 128 -15.54 -12.80 3.97
N GLU A 129 -16.78 -13.07 3.56
CA GLU A 129 -17.92 -12.24 3.95
C GLU A 129 -17.90 -12.05 5.47
N ALA A 130 -18.06 -10.81 5.93
CA ALA A 130 -18.06 -10.50 7.35
C ALA A 130 -19.03 -11.45 8.07
N VAL A 131 -18.49 -12.28 8.95
CA VAL A 131 -19.32 -13.09 9.84
C VAL A 131 -20.07 -12.11 10.75
N PRO A 132 -21.35 -12.33 11.07
CA PRO A 132 -22.20 -11.33 11.73
C PRO A 132 -21.67 -10.79 13.07
N ASP A 133 -20.72 -11.49 13.68
CA ASP A 133 -20.14 -11.19 15.00
C ASP A 133 -18.77 -10.48 14.95
N VAL A 134 -18.24 -10.15 13.77
CA VAL A 134 -16.99 -9.36 13.66
C VAL A 134 -17.34 -7.89 13.47
N THR A 135 -16.80 -7.01 14.31
CA THR A 135 -17.03 -5.57 14.16
C THR A 135 -16.37 -5.05 12.89
N ALA A 136 -16.89 -3.96 12.32
CA ALA A 136 -16.31 -3.35 11.12
C ALA A 136 -14.83 -2.94 11.31
N ALA A 137 -14.42 -2.62 12.55
CA ALA A 137 -13.04 -2.31 12.90
C ALA A 137 -12.14 -3.54 12.85
N GLU A 138 -12.55 -4.64 13.47
CA GLU A 138 -11.82 -5.93 13.44
C GLU A 138 -11.74 -6.49 12.01
N TRP A 139 -12.80 -6.30 11.21
CA TRP A 139 -12.80 -6.72 9.80
C TRP A 139 -11.88 -5.86 8.95
N GLY A 140 -11.81 -4.55 9.22
CA GLY A 140 -10.88 -3.62 8.60
C GLY A 140 -9.42 -4.01 8.90
N GLU A 141 -9.09 -4.27 10.16
CA GLU A 141 -7.74 -4.65 10.58
C GLU A 141 -7.30 -6.00 10.01
N ALA A 142 -8.19 -7.00 9.96
CA ALA A 142 -7.91 -8.30 9.34
C ALA A 142 -7.75 -8.26 7.81
N SER A 143 -7.99 -7.11 7.17
CA SER A 143 -7.76 -6.86 5.75
C SER A 143 -6.49 -6.05 5.46
N VAL A 144 -5.75 -5.65 6.51
CA VAL A 144 -4.50 -4.91 6.40
C VAL A 144 -3.31 -5.86 6.49
N LEU A 145 -2.35 -5.66 5.59
CA LEU A 145 -1.04 -6.29 5.64
C LEU A 145 -0.02 -5.31 6.20
N HIS A 146 0.54 -5.65 7.34
CA HIS A 146 1.66 -4.92 7.93
C HIS A 146 2.98 -5.39 7.31
N VAL A 147 3.57 -4.55 6.47
CA VAL A 147 4.86 -4.79 5.80
C VAL A 147 5.96 -4.12 6.63
N GLY A 148 6.47 -4.87 7.60
CA GLY A 148 7.40 -4.32 8.59
C GLY A 148 6.71 -3.27 9.46
N SER A 149 7.46 -2.29 9.97
CA SER A 149 6.93 -1.24 10.86
C SER A 149 6.61 0.07 10.15
N ARG A 150 6.65 0.10 8.80
CA ARG A 150 6.66 1.36 8.03
C ARG A 150 5.65 1.41 6.89
N LEU A 151 4.97 0.31 6.60
CA LEU A 151 4.04 0.24 5.49
C LEU A 151 2.90 -0.69 5.85
N ASP A 152 1.69 -0.16 5.83
CA ASP A 152 0.46 -0.93 5.90
C ASP A 152 -0.22 -0.88 4.54
N VAL A 153 -0.75 -2.01 4.06
CA VAL A 153 -1.46 -2.06 2.77
C VAL A 153 -2.79 -2.80 2.88
N SER A 154 -3.77 -2.36 2.10
CA SER A 154 -5.05 -3.06 1.93
C SER A 154 -5.52 -2.97 0.48
N PHE A 155 -6.47 -3.80 0.08
CA PHE A 155 -6.87 -3.95 -1.32
C PHE A 155 -8.36 -3.71 -1.56
N ARG A 156 -8.69 -2.99 -2.63
CA ARG A 156 -10.05 -2.74 -3.12
C ARG A 156 -10.19 -3.13 -4.60
N ASP A 157 -11.40 -3.46 -5.04
CA ASP A 157 -11.73 -3.67 -6.45
C ASP A 157 -13.18 -3.22 -6.74
N GLY A 158 -13.58 -3.27 -8.01
CA GLY A 158 -14.95 -2.96 -8.42
C GLY A 158 -15.26 -1.46 -8.47
N GLU A 159 -16.45 -1.08 -8.03
CA GLU A 159 -16.93 0.32 -8.05
C GLU A 159 -16.21 1.22 -7.04
N ASP A 160 -15.47 0.64 -6.10
CA ASP A 160 -14.73 1.36 -5.05
C ASP A 160 -13.32 1.79 -5.48
N ILE A 161 -12.90 1.51 -6.72
CA ILE A 161 -11.61 1.95 -7.27
C ILE A 161 -11.67 3.43 -7.63
N ILE A 162 -10.66 4.20 -7.19
CA ILE A 162 -10.57 5.64 -7.33
C ILE A 162 -9.47 6.00 -8.31
N GLY A 163 -9.88 6.59 -9.43
CA GLY A 163 -8.97 6.89 -10.53
C GLY A 163 -8.62 5.64 -11.33
N ARG A 164 -8.22 5.82 -12.58
CA ARG A 164 -7.67 4.76 -13.43
C ARG A 164 -6.72 5.42 -14.41
N GLU A 165 -5.43 5.15 -14.28
CA GLU A 165 -4.46 5.66 -15.23
C GLU A 165 -4.65 4.97 -16.57
N ALA A 166 -4.53 5.75 -17.64
CA ALA A 166 -4.58 5.24 -19.00
C ALA A 166 -3.54 4.14 -19.26
N ALA A 167 -2.43 4.14 -18.51
CA ALA A 167 -1.37 3.14 -18.57
C ALA A 167 -1.86 1.70 -18.32
N PHE A 168 -2.96 1.50 -17.60
CA PHE A 168 -3.53 0.18 -17.32
C PHE A 168 -4.47 -0.33 -18.42
N GLY A 169 -4.82 0.49 -19.41
CA GLY A 169 -5.69 0.10 -20.54
C GLY A 169 -6.98 -0.58 -20.07
N ASP A 170 -7.29 -1.75 -20.64
CA ASP A 170 -8.44 -2.61 -20.28
C ASP A 170 -8.09 -3.72 -19.26
N ALA A 171 -6.92 -3.65 -18.62
CA ALA A 171 -6.51 -4.66 -17.65
C ALA A 171 -7.50 -4.76 -16.48
N VAL A 172 -7.65 -5.95 -15.91
CA VAL A 172 -8.32 -6.11 -14.62
C VAL A 172 -7.36 -5.58 -13.56
N ILE A 173 -7.83 -4.63 -12.75
CA ILE A 173 -7.01 -3.95 -11.74
C ILE A 173 -7.61 -4.11 -10.35
N VAL A 174 -6.73 -4.04 -9.35
CA VAL A 174 -7.06 -3.83 -7.95
C VAL A 174 -6.37 -2.55 -7.48
N GLN A 175 -7.01 -1.83 -6.57
CA GLN A 175 -6.41 -0.70 -5.88
C GLN A 175 -5.74 -1.21 -4.61
N MET A 176 -4.45 -0.94 -4.47
CA MET A 176 -3.71 -1.11 -3.23
C MET A 176 -3.64 0.24 -2.53
N GLU A 177 -4.35 0.35 -1.41
CA GLU A 177 -4.22 1.45 -0.45
C GLU A 177 -2.92 1.24 0.34
N PHE A 178 -2.24 2.32 0.69
CA PHE A 178 -1.09 2.27 1.57
C PHE A 178 -1.15 3.33 2.66
N VAL A 179 -0.57 3.00 3.81
CA VAL A 179 -0.18 3.95 4.84
C VAL A 179 1.31 3.78 5.09
N ALA A 180 2.10 4.82 4.82
CA ALA A 180 3.53 4.84 5.01
C ALA A 180 3.90 5.67 6.24
N TRP A 181 4.58 5.03 7.19
CA TRP A 181 4.94 5.62 8.48
C TRP A 181 6.40 6.05 8.51
N GLY A 182 6.70 7.12 9.24
CA GLY A 182 8.07 7.54 9.51
C GLY A 182 8.77 8.20 8.32
N VAL A 183 8.01 8.81 7.41
CA VAL A 183 8.57 9.46 6.21
C VAL A 183 9.14 10.82 6.62
N PRO A 184 10.44 11.10 6.41
CA PRO A 184 11.02 12.36 6.83
C PRO A 184 10.52 13.54 5.98
N TRP A 185 10.52 14.73 6.59
CA TRP A 185 10.47 15.98 5.83
C TRP A 185 11.87 16.32 5.32
N VAL A 186 12.04 16.44 4.00
CA VAL A 186 13.33 16.63 3.33
C VAL A 186 13.40 17.91 2.50
N LEU A 187 12.32 18.68 2.43
CA LEU A 187 12.32 19.98 1.75
C LEU A 187 13.00 21.04 2.63
N ASP A 188 13.66 22.01 1.97
CA ASP A 188 14.33 23.13 2.64
C ASP A 188 13.35 24.20 3.18
N GLU A 189 12.06 24.04 2.93
CA GLU A 189 10.99 24.92 3.43
C GLU A 189 10.37 24.36 4.73
N PRO A 190 9.71 25.20 5.56
CA PRO A 190 9.03 24.71 6.76
C PRO A 190 7.92 23.71 6.42
N ASN A 191 7.80 22.65 7.22
CA ASN A 191 6.68 21.71 7.14
C ASN A 191 5.35 22.45 7.40
N PRO A 192 4.42 22.53 6.44
CA PRO A 192 3.17 23.26 6.60
C PRO A 192 2.08 22.44 7.32
N TYR A 193 2.30 21.15 7.56
CA TYR A 193 1.33 20.26 8.20
C TYR A 193 1.38 20.41 9.73
N PRO A 194 0.21 20.54 10.40
CA PRO A 194 0.17 20.66 11.85
C PRO A 194 0.50 19.34 12.54
N ASP A 195 1.09 19.45 13.73
CA ASP A 195 1.21 18.33 14.67
C ASP A 195 -0.19 17.94 15.20
N GLU A 196 -0.50 16.65 15.25
CA GLU A 196 -1.70 16.11 15.94
C GLU A 196 -1.42 15.71 17.39
#